data_AF-A0A9E5M5N9-F1
#
_entry.id   AF-A0A9E5M5N9-F1
#
_cell.length_a   1.000
_cell.length_b   1.000
_cell.length_c   1.000
_cell.angle_alpha   90.00
_cell.angle_beta   90.00
_cell.angle_gamma   90.00
#
_symmetry.space_group_name_H-M   'P 1'
#
loop_
_entity.id
_entity.type
_entity.pdbx_description
1 polymer ?
#
loop_
_entity_poly.entity_id
_entity_poly.type
_entity_poly.pdbx_seq_one_letter_code
_entity_poly.pdbx_strand_id
1 'polypeptide(L)'
;MAKDALVSEDLASKFATEKETPYTRWVKNEGLDIISAHYIRSLNTVDLKPWARRGGKGVYINHEASRTSNDCYVCEIAPGKQLEPQRQIFEEMIYVLSGRGSTTVWNDQGHRITFEWQAGALFAIPLNCMHQHFNGSGKDAARFVAVTNGPPVINLYEDLNFVFNTQHDFANRFNGEPDYFSGKGEQKGLLLETNFVADAVNLPLISAKERGAGGGHIRFNMARGSMNSHISQFPVGTYKKAHCHGPGAHVIILSGEGYSLMWPEGEAPRQYDWEVGSMVVPPNMWFHQHFNTGQTPARYLAFKHEVVSIPETLGRGS
;
A
#
# COMPACT_ATOMS: atom_id res chain seq x y z
N MET A 1 18.70 -38.87 15.81
CA MET A 1 18.43 -39.50 14.51
C MET A 1 16.95 -39.35 14.19
N ALA A 2 16.53 -38.14 13.82
CA ALA A 2 15.23 -37.90 13.20
C ALA A 2 15.56 -37.62 11.74
N LYS A 3 15.13 -38.53 10.86
CA LYS A 3 15.34 -38.43 9.42
C LYS A 3 14.59 -37.22 8.90
N ASP A 4 15.31 -36.38 8.18
CA ASP A 4 14.76 -35.35 7.30
C ASP A 4 13.62 -35.96 6.48
N ALA A 5 12.40 -35.45 6.65
CA ALA A 5 11.37 -35.62 5.65
C ALA A 5 11.76 -34.72 4.48
N LEU A 6 12.69 -35.21 3.66
CA LEU A 6 13.00 -34.63 2.36
C LEU A 6 11.73 -34.76 1.52
N VAL A 7 10.97 -33.67 1.46
CA VAL A 7 9.92 -33.49 0.46
C VAL A 7 10.61 -33.73 -0.89
N SER A 8 10.19 -34.77 -1.60
CA SER A 8 10.84 -35.14 -2.86
C SER A 8 10.73 -33.97 -3.85
N GLU A 9 11.74 -33.77 -4.69
CA GLU A 9 11.68 -32.79 -5.79
C GLU A 9 10.46 -33.03 -6.68
N ASP A 10 9.94 -34.26 -6.73
CA ASP A 10 8.72 -34.64 -7.44
C ASP A 10 7.42 -34.20 -6.73
N LEU A 11 7.44 -34.01 -5.41
CA LEU A 11 6.34 -33.38 -4.67
C LEU A 11 6.44 -31.85 -4.77
N ALA A 12 7.65 -31.30 -4.68
CA ALA A 12 7.91 -29.87 -4.89
C ALA A 12 7.57 -29.41 -6.32
N SER A 13 7.82 -30.24 -7.34
CA SER A 13 7.46 -29.97 -8.74
C SER A 13 5.94 -30.06 -8.98
N LYS A 14 5.23 -30.91 -8.23
CA LYS A 14 3.75 -30.98 -8.24
C LYS A 14 3.09 -29.73 -7.63
N PHE A 15 3.81 -28.99 -6.78
CA PHE A 15 3.41 -27.67 -6.26
C PHE A 15 4.08 -26.49 -6.99
N ALA A 16 5.09 -26.72 -7.83
CA ALA A 16 5.76 -25.66 -8.62
C ALA A 16 4.84 -24.97 -9.64
N THR A 17 3.65 -25.55 -9.86
CA THR A 17 2.57 -24.99 -10.69
C THR A 17 1.39 -24.42 -9.88
N GLU A 18 1.59 -23.99 -8.63
CA GLU A 18 0.51 -23.33 -7.88
C GLU A 18 0.63 -21.80 -7.87
N LYS A 19 -0.32 -21.00 -8.38
CA LYS A 19 -1.47 -21.21 -9.29
C LYS A 19 -1.60 -19.88 -10.03
N GLU A 20 -1.55 -19.87 -11.37
CA GLU A 20 -1.97 -18.70 -12.12
C GLU A 20 -3.43 -18.39 -11.72
N THR A 21 -3.64 -17.28 -11.01
CA THR A 21 -4.97 -16.76 -10.67
C THR A 21 -5.44 -15.79 -11.74
N PRO A 22 -6.76 -15.52 -11.85
CA PRO A 22 -7.27 -14.47 -12.74
C PRO A 22 -6.54 -13.14 -12.58
N TYR A 23 -6.22 -12.75 -11.33
CA TYR A 23 -5.43 -11.56 -11.03
C TYR A 23 -4.01 -11.63 -11.62
N THR A 24 -3.25 -12.71 -11.36
CA THR A 24 -1.88 -12.82 -11.86
C THR A 24 -1.82 -12.90 -13.39
N ARG A 25 -2.82 -13.56 -14.02
CA ARG A 25 -3.00 -13.58 -15.47
C ARG A 25 -3.27 -12.18 -16.01
N TRP A 26 -4.14 -11.43 -15.33
CA TRP A 26 -4.44 -10.05 -15.70
C TRP A 26 -3.18 -9.17 -15.65
N VAL A 27 -2.41 -9.18 -14.55
CA VAL A 27 -1.17 -8.38 -14.46
C VAL A 27 -0.19 -8.73 -15.58
N LYS A 28 -0.02 -10.02 -15.88
CA LYS A 28 0.81 -10.48 -17.00
C LYS A 28 0.30 -9.98 -18.35
N ASN A 29 -1.02 -10.00 -18.56
CA ASN A 29 -1.65 -9.50 -19.79
C ASN A 29 -1.57 -7.97 -19.95
N GLU A 30 -1.44 -7.24 -18.83
CA GLU A 30 -1.10 -5.80 -18.85
C GLU A 30 0.37 -5.55 -19.26
N GLY A 31 1.18 -6.60 -19.42
CA GLY A 31 2.59 -6.52 -19.78
C GLY A 31 3.51 -6.24 -18.59
N LEU A 32 3.03 -6.41 -17.36
CA LEU A 32 3.72 -6.05 -16.13
C LEU A 32 4.24 -7.27 -15.38
N ASP A 33 5.22 -7.03 -14.50
CA ASP A 33 5.73 -8.02 -13.56
C ASP A 33 5.07 -7.87 -12.19
N ILE A 34 5.06 -8.99 -11.44
CA ILE A 34 4.81 -9.01 -10.00
C ILE A 34 6.13 -9.35 -9.30
N ILE A 35 6.75 -8.38 -8.64
CA ILE A 35 7.91 -8.61 -7.80
C ILE A 35 7.44 -9.31 -6.52
N SER A 36 7.85 -10.56 -6.34
CA SER A 36 7.64 -11.30 -5.10
C SER A 36 8.61 -10.86 -4.00
N ALA A 37 8.37 -9.70 -3.41
CA ALA A 37 9.27 -9.11 -2.43
C ALA A 37 8.75 -9.21 -0.99
N HIS A 38 9.60 -9.69 -0.09
CA HIS A 38 9.52 -9.35 1.34
C HIS A 38 10.03 -7.93 1.61
N TYR A 39 10.88 -7.43 0.72
CA TYR A 39 11.60 -6.18 0.88
C TYR A 39 11.91 -5.56 -0.49
N ILE A 40 11.67 -4.26 -0.61
CA ILE A 40 12.13 -3.42 -1.72
C ILE A 40 13.03 -2.34 -1.13
N ARG A 41 14.27 -2.24 -1.63
CA ARG A 41 15.22 -1.24 -1.15
C ARG A 41 14.72 0.18 -1.33
N SER A 42 14.21 0.51 -2.50
CA SER A 42 13.64 1.84 -2.75
C SER A 42 12.55 1.78 -3.81
N LEU A 43 11.33 2.18 -3.43
CA LEU A 43 10.22 2.36 -4.37
C LEU A 43 10.49 3.51 -5.36
N ASN A 44 11.41 4.43 -5.03
CA ASN A 44 11.80 5.53 -5.91
C ASN A 44 12.64 5.08 -7.10
N THR A 45 13.29 3.91 -7.01
CA THR A 45 14.22 3.43 -8.04
C THR A 45 13.90 2.03 -8.55
N VAL A 46 12.83 1.40 -8.06
CA VAL A 46 12.38 0.12 -8.62
C VAL A 46 12.09 0.26 -10.11
N ASP A 47 12.50 -0.75 -10.87
CA ASP A 47 12.33 -0.78 -12.33
C ASP A 47 10.84 -0.88 -12.69
N LEU A 48 10.45 -0.12 -13.72
CA LEU A 48 9.07 -0.03 -14.19
C LEU A 48 8.98 -0.47 -15.65
N LYS A 49 7.90 -1.19 -15.99
CA LYS A 49 7.56 -1.54 -17.37
C LYS A 49 6.52 -0.55 -17.95
N PRO A 50 6.50 -0.33 -19.27
CA PRO A 50 5.41 0.40 -19.91
C PRO A 50 4.06 -0.22 -19.54
N TRP A 51 3.09 0.62 -19.17
CA TRP A 51 1.75 0.20 -18.79
C TRP A 51 0.74 0.81 -19.77
N ALA A 52 0.48 0.09 -20.86
CA ALA A 52 -0.30 0.60 -21.99
C ALA A 52 -1.70 1.09 -21.58
N ARG A 53 -2.44 0.29 -20.78
CA ARG A 53 -3.79 0.65 -20.32
C ARG A 53 -3.83 1.93 -19.48
N ARG A 54 -2.76 2.21 -18.72
CA ARG A 54 -2.68 3.41 -17.86
C ARG A 54 -1.99 4.58 -18.55
N GLY A 55 -1.36 4.41 -19.72
CA GLY A 55 -0.59 5.48 -20.39
C GLY A 55 0.70 5.89 -19.66
N GLY A 56 1.14 5.08 -18.69
CA GLY A 56 2.31 5.36 -17.84
C GLY A 56 3.29 4.21 -17.80
N LYS A 57 4.06 4.12 -16.71
CA LYS A 57 4.87 2.95 -16.38
C LYS A 57 4.48 2.40 -15.01
N GLY A 58 4.67 1.12 -14.77
CA GLY A 58 4.44 0.55 -13.46
C GLY A 58 5.07 -0.82 -13.24
N VAL A 59 4.92 -1.29 -12.01
CA VAL A 59 5.26 -2.66 -11.59
C VAL A 59 4.41 -3.02 -10.38
N TYR A 60 3.94 -4.26 -10.31
CA TYR A 60 3.27 -4.78 -9.12
C TYR A 60 4.29 -5.37 -8.16
N ILE A 61 4.05 -5.21 -6.87
CA ILE A 61 4.87 -5.74 -5.79
C ILE A 61 3.94 -6.46 -4.83
N ASN A 62 4.16 -7.76 -4.66
CA ASN A 62 3.31 -8.55 -3.80
C ASN A 62 3.98 -9.87 -3.39
N HIS A 63 4.07 -10.15 -2.10
CA HIS A 63 4.61 -11.41 -1.62
C HIS A 63 3.61 -12.56 -1.80
N GLU A 64 4.06 -13.78 -2.10
CA GLU A 64 3.23 -14.97 -2.34
C GLU A 64 2.10 -15.17 -1.32
N ALA A 65 2.42 -15.02 -0.04
CA ALA A 65 1.45 -15.19 1.03
C ALA A 65 0.41 -14.05 1.13
N SER A 66 0.63 -12.89 0.49
CA SER A 66 -0.29 -11.74 0.45
C SER A 66 -0.98 -11.54 -0.90
N ARG A 67 -0.58 -12.25 -1.97
CA ARG A 67 -1.08 -11.99 -3.34
C ARG A 67 -2.57 -12.20 -3.54
N THR A 68 -3.23 -12.82 -2.59
CA THR A 68 -4.66 -13.10 -2.63
C THR A 68 -5.49 -12.12 -1.78
N SER A 69 -4.89 -11.34 -0.88
CA SER A 69 -5.60 -10.43 0.02
C SER A 69 -5.63 -8.97 -0.45
N ASN A 70 -4.50 -8.49 -1.00
CA ASN A 70 -4.30 -7.14 -1.52
C ASN A 70 -2.99 -7.08 -2.30
N ASP A 71 -2.78 -6.01 -3.05
CA ASP A 71 -1.55 -5.76 -3.79
C ASP A 71 -0.98 -4.37 -3.52
N CYS A 72 0.23 -4.16 -4.04
CA CYS A 72 0.89 -2.88 -4.10
C CYS A 72 1.44 -2.70 -5.52
N TYR A 73 1.43 -1.48 -6.04
CA TYR A 73 2.11 -1.16 -7.29
C TYR A 73 2.76 0.21 -7.23
N VAL A 74 3.90 0.35 -7.93
CA VAL A 74 4.50 1.65 -8.20
C VAL A 74 4.08 2.07 -9.60
N CYS A 75 3.69 3.34 -9.76
CA CYS A 75 3.36 3.92 -11.05
C CYS A 75 4.07 5.26 -11.24
N GLU A 76 4.49 5.51 -12.47
CA GLU A 76 5.17 6.73 -12.90
C GLU A 76 4.47 7.37 -14.10
N ILE A 77 4.29 8.68 -13.99
CA ILE A 77 3.74 9.55 -15.03
C ILE A 77 4.88 10.38 -15.61
N ALA A 78 5.10 10.26 -16.91
CA ALA A 78 6.15 11.01 -17.61
C ALA A 78 5.93 12.54 -17.51
N PRO A 79 6.98 13.36 -17.74
CA PRO A 79 6.88 14.82 -17.68
C PRO A 79 5.77 15.39 -18.58
N GLY A 80 4.90 16.21 -17.99
CA GLY A 80 3.78 16.88 -18.67
C GLY A 80 2.72 15.92 -19.23
N LYS A 81 2.71 14.66 -18.78
CA LYS A 81 1.73 13.64 -19.19
C LYS A 81 0.69 13.41 -18.10
N GLN A 82 -0.28 12.60 -18.46
CA GLN A 82 -1.37 12.12 -17.63
C GLN A 82 -1.51 10.61 -17.82
N LEU A 83 -2.08 9.95 -16.82
CA LEU A 83 -2.54 8.57 -17.00
C LEU A 83 -3.88 8.56 -17.72
N GLU A 84 -4.26 7.42 -18.27
CA GLU A 84 -5.60 7.22 -18.84
C GLU A 84 -6.67 7.21 -17.72
N PRO A 85 -7.87 7.76 -17.99
CA PRO A 85 -9.00 7.66 -17.07
C PRO A 85 -9.37 6.20 -16.76
N GLN A 86 -9.67 5.91 -15.50
CA GLN A 86 -10.19 4.60 -15.11
C GLN A 86 -11.10 4.70 -13.89
N ARG A 87 -11.81 3.61 -13.61
CA ARG A 87 -12.49 3.33 -12.34
C ARG A 87 -12.32 1.86 -12.00
N GLN A 88 -12.64 1.49 -10.77
CA GLN A 88 -12.57 0.11 -10.31
C GLN A 88 -13.54 -0.17 -9.17
N ILE A 89 -14.06 -1.39 -9.10
CA ILE A 89 -14.81 -1.91 -7.94
C ILE A 89 -13.89 -2.52 -6.87
N PHE A 90 -12.71 -1.93 -6.68
CA PHE A 90 -11.81 -2.19 -5.57
C PHE A 90 -11.27 -0.86 -5.03
N GLU A 91 -10.86 -0.85 -3.77
CA GLU A 91 -10.33 0.33 -3.09
C GLU A 91 -8.87 0.57 -3.46
N GLU A 92 -8.46 1.83 -3.47
CA GLU A 92 -7.11 2.25 -3.83
C GLU A 92 -6.67 3.40 -2.93
N MET A 93 -5.57 3.19 -2.20
CA MET A 93 -4.90 4.21 -1.40
C MET A 93 -3.53 4.52 -2.00
N ILE A 94 -3.21 5.80 -2.13
CA ILE A 94 -2.06 6.30 -2.87
C ILE A 94 -1.19 7.15 -1.95
N TYR A 95 0.11 6.87 -1.96
CA TYR A 95 1.15 7.73 -1.40
C TYR A 95 2.09 8.23 -2.51
N VAL A 96 2.26 9.55 -2.60
CA VAL A 96 3.12 10.17 -3.61
C VAL A 96 4.57 10.08 -3.17
N LEU A 97 5.39 9.35 -3.92
CA LEU A 97 6.80 9.13 -3.65
C LEU A 97 7.65 10.32 -4.11
N SER A 98 7.40 10.82 -5.31
CA SER A 98 8.14 11.95 -5.90
C SER A 98 7.30 12.76 -6.88
N GLY A 99 7.73 14.00 -7.12
CA GLY A 99 7.09 14.91 -8.07
C GLY A 99 5.85 15.60 -7.51
N ARG A 100 5.06 16.18 -8.41
CA ARG A 100 3.83 16.91 -8.10
C ARG A 100 2.85 16.84 -9.25
N GLY A 101 1.57 17.02 -8.95
CA GLY A 101 0.53 16.84 -9.93
C GLY A 101 -0.85 17.12 -9.38
N SER A 102 -1.84 16.62 -10.10
CA SER A 102 -3.24 16.71 -9.69
C SER A 102 -3.98 15.42 -10.00
N THR A 103 -5.09 15.23 -9.31
CA THR A 103 -6.04 14.15 -9.58
C THR A 103 -7.42 14.75 -9.78
N THR A 104 -8.09 14.36 -10.85
CA THR A 104 -9.51 14.65 -11.06
C THR A 104 -10.32 13.39 -10.76
N VAL A 105 -11.40 13.52 -9.98
CA VAL A 105 -12.33 12.44 -9.61
C VAL A 105 -13.74 12.86 -9.97
N TRP A 106 -14.53 11.95 -10.55
CA TRP A 106 -15.93 12.20 -10.90
C TRP A 106 -16.81 10.94 -10.84
N ASN A 107 -18.11 11.16 -10.68
CA ASN A 107 -19.14 10.13 -10.71
C ASN A 107 -19.94 10.17 -12.03
N ASP A 108 -20.84 9.22 -12.25
CA ASP A 108 -21.63 9.12 -13.49
C ASP A 108 -22.72 10.23 -13.57
N GLN A 109 -23.05 10.90 -12.46
CA GLN A 109 -23.87 12.12 -12.44
C GLN A 109 -23.13 13.39 -12.93
N GLY A 110 -21.81 13.31 -13.13
CA GLY A 110 -20.99 14.41 -13.64
C GLY A 110 -20.46 15.35 -12.55
N HIS A 111 -20.68 15.07 -11.27
CA HIS A 111 -20.00 15.80 -10.20
C HIS A 111 -18.50 15.51 -10.27
N ARG A 112 -17.70 16.58 -10.28
CA ARG A 112 -16.26 16.51 -10.55
C ARG A 112 -15.48 17.37 -9.57
N ILE A 113 -14.39 16.83 -9.06
CA ILE A 113 -13.46 17.53 -8.18
C ILE A 113 -12.04 17.31 -8.68
N THR A 114 -11.21 18.35 -8.60
CA THR A 114 -9.76 18.24 -8.84
C THR A 114 -9.03 18.75 -7.61
N PHE A 115 -7.99 18.04 -7.21
CA PHE A 115 -7.10 18.44 -6.13
C PHE A 115 -5.64 18.24 -6.54
N GLU A 116 -4.75 19.04 -5.97
CA GLU A 116 -3.33 19.00 -6.24
C GLU A 116 -2.60 18.21 -5.16
N TRP A 117 -1.49 17.59 -5.55
CA TRP A 117 -0.66 16.80 -4.65
C TRP A 117 0.82 16.96 -5.01
N GLN A 118 1.69 16.65 -4.06
CA GLN A 118 3.13 16.60 -4.21
C GLN A 118 3.70 15.42 -3.42
N ALA A 119 5.00 15.17 -3.56
CA ALA A 119 5.72 14.17 -2.77
C ALA A 119 5.35 14.28 -1.28
N GLY A 120 5.04 13.14 -0.66
CA GLY A 120 4.55 13.08 0.72
C GLY A 120 3.02 13.12 0.86
N ALA A 121 2.26 13.44 -0.19
CA ALA A 121 0.81 13.43 -0.11
C ALA A 121 0.25 12.00 -0.04
N LEU A 122 -0.84 11.83 0.72
CA LEU A 122 -1.59 10.58 0.90
C LEU A 122 -3.07 10.82 0.62
N PHE A 123 -3.69 9.98 -0.20
CA PHE A 123 -5.11 10.08 -0.51
C PHE A 123 -5.70 8.73 -0.92
N ALA A 124 -7.03 8.64 -1.00
CA ALA A 124 -7.72 7.45 -1.47
C ALA A 124 -8.71 7.80 -2.59
N ILE A 125 -8.86 6.90 -3.56
CA ILE A 125 -9.87 7.02 -4.60
C ILE A 125 -11.18 6.42 -4.08
N PRO A 126 -12.30 7.15 -4.10
CA PRO A 126 -13.60 6.61 -3.72
C PRO A 126 -14.01 5.48 -4.65
N LEU A 127 -14.58 4.42 -4.06
CA LEU A 127 -14.90 3.19 -4.77
C LEU A 127 -15.70 3.47 -6.06
N ASN A 128 -15.21 2.91 -7.17
CA ASN A 128 -15.80 2.98 -8.49
C ASN A 128 -15.97 4.38 -9.10
N CYS A 129 -15.43 5.43 -8.49
CA CYS A 129 -15.36 6.74 -9.14
C CYS A 129 -14.37 6.72 -10.30
N MET A 130 -14.74 7.39 -11.38
CA MET A 130 -13.78 7.69 -12.44
C MET A 130 -12.74 8.66 -11.91
N HIS A 131 -11.48 8.43 -12.27
CA HIS A 131 -10.39 9.31 -11.89
C HIS A 131 -9.28 9.33 -12.94
N GLN A 132 -8.49 10.39 -12.89
CA GLN A 132 -7.33 10.60 -13.75
C GLN A 132 -6.24 11.35 -12.99
N HIS A 133 -4.99 10.92 -13.16
CA HIS A 133 -3.81 11.55 -12.55
C HIS A 133 -3.00 12.31 -13.61
N PHE A 134 -2.51 13.48 -13.23
CA PHE A 134 -1.75 14.39 -14.09
C PHE A 134 -0.40 14.71 -13.45
N ASN A 135 0.67 14.69 -14.23
CA ASN A 135 1.96 15.21 -13.80
C ASN A 135 2.04 16.72 -14.08
N GLY A 136 2.25 17.50 -13.02
CA GLY A 136 2.34 18.96 -13.09
C GLY A 136 3.73 19.49 -13.48
N SER A 137 4.75 18.63 -13.57
CA SER A 137 6.09 19.01 -14.05
C SER A 137 6.26 18.66 -15.52
N GLY A 138 6.67 19.64 -16.33
CA GLY A 138 7.08 19.41 -17.72
C GLY A 138 8.52 18.89 -17.88
N LYS A 139 9.24 18.69 -16.77
CA LYS A 139 10.65 18.25 -16.77
C LYS A 139 10.87 16.94 -16.02
N ASP A 140 10.21 16.78 -14.88
CA ASP A 140 10.42 15.67 -13.97
C ASP A 140 9.23 14.71 -14.02
N ALA A 141 9.51 13.41 -13.83
CA ALA A 141 8.45 12.42 -13.66
C ALA A 141 7.79 12.57 -12.28
N ALA A 142 6.50 12.21 -12.19
CA ALA A 142 5.81 12.04 -10.93
C ALA A 142 5.63 10.55 -10.65
N ARG A 143 5.91 10.11 -9.42
CA ARG A 143 5.87 8.70 -9.03
C ARG A 143 5.07 8.52 -7.75
N PHE A 144 4.22 7.52 -7.72
CA PHE A 144 3.44 7.15 -6.54
C PHE A 144 3.43 5.64 -6.34
N VAL A 145 3.15 5.24 -5.10
CA VAL A 145 2.83 3.86 -4.74
C VAL A 145 1.37 3.78 -4.34
N ALA A 146 0.70 2.73 -4.78
CA ALA A 146 -0.69 2.48 -4.48
C ALA A 146 -0.86 1.07 -3.89
N VAL A 147 -1.74 0.95 -2.90
CA VAL A 147 -2.17 -0.34 -2.34
C VAL A 147 -3.64 -0.51 -2.61
N THR A 148 -4.01 -1.70 -3.12
CA THR A 148 -5.40 -2.00 -3.50
C THR A 148 -5.85 -3.34 -2.96
N ASN A 149 -7.16 -3.51 -2.76
CA ASN A 149 -7.75 -4.83 -2.55
C ASN A 149 -8.24 -5.48 -3.86
N GLY A 150 -7.59 -5.15 -4.98
CA GLY A 150 -7.91 -5.68 -6.31
C GLY A 150 -7.77 -7.20 -6.48
N PRO A 151 -6.77 -7.90 -5.90
CA PRO A 151 -6.61 -9.33 -6.10
C PRO A 151 -7.84 -10.18 -5.75
N PRO A 152 -8.44 -10.09 -4.54
CA PRO A 152 -9.63 -10.88 -4.24
C PRO A 152 -10.82 -10.51 -5.12
N VAL A 153 -10.96 -9.24 -5.53
CA VAL A 153 -12.06 -8.78 -6.41
C VAL A 153 -11.92 -9.36 -7.81
N ILE A 154 -10.74 -9.27 -8.42
CA ILE A 154 -10.49 -9.82 -9.77
C ILE A 154 -10.59 -11.35 -9.77
N ASN A 155 -10.08 -12.00 -8.73
CA ASN A 155 -10.18 -13.46 -8.59
C ASN A 155 -11.62 -13.93 -8.37
N LEU A 156 -12.46 -13.13 -7.72
CA LEU A 156 -13.86 -13.47 -7.46
C LEU A 156 -14.71 -13.34 -8.72
N TYR A 157 -14.63 -12.20 -9.42
CA TYR A 157 -15.50 -11.92 -10.55
C TYR A 157 -15.00 -12.54 -11.86
N GLU A 158 -13.68 -12.63 -12.05
CA GLU A 158 -13.02 -13.05 -13.31
C GLU A 158 -13.57 -12.32 -14.57
N ASP A 159 -14.20 -11.17 -14.38
CA ASP A 159 -14.76 -10.32 -15.43
C ASP A 159 -14.17 -8.91 -15.28
N LEU A 160 -13.10 -8.64 -16.03
CA LEU A 160 -12.42 -7.34 -16.00
C LEU A 160 -13.31 -6.20 -16.50
N ASN A 161 -14.25 -6.49 -17.40
CA ASN A 161 -15.18 -5.47 -17.89
C ASN A 161 -16.15 -5.08 -16.77
N PHE A 162 -16.66 -6.05 -16.01
CA PHE A 162 -17.41 -5.75 -14.79
C PHE A 162 -16.54 -4.98 -13.78
N VAL A 163 -15.30 -5.42 -13.55
CA VAL A 163 -14.43 -4.80 -12.52
C VAL A 163 -14.08 -3.33 -12.83
N PHE A 164 -13.78 -3.01 -14.08
CA PHE A 164 -13.32 -1.67 -14.48
C PHE A 164 -14.39 -0.80 -15.14
N ASN A 165 -15.52 -1.37 -15.60
CA ASN A 165 -16.52 -0.64 -16.37
C ASN A 165 -17.95 -0.75 -15.80
N THR A 166 -18.15 -1.16 -14.54
CA THR A 166 -19.48 -1.12 -13.91
C THR A 166 -20.00 0.32 -13.72
N GLN A 167 -21.14 0.65 -14.32
CA GLN A 167 -21.84 1.94 -14.18
C GLN A 167 -22.68 1.96 -12.90
N HIS A 168 -22.02 2.12 -11.75
CA HIS A 168 -22.69 2.24 -10.46
C HIS A 168 -21.99 3.26 -9.57
N ASP A 169 -22.71 4.32 -9.21
CA ASP A 169 -22.25 5.32 -8.26
C ASP A 169 -22.52 4.85 -6.82
N PHE A 170 -21.45 4.63 -6.05
CA PHE A 170 -21.55 4.45 -4.61
C PHE A 170 -21.69 5.82 -3.93
N ALA A 171 -22.89 6.42 -3.98
CA ALA A 171 -23.14 7.78 -3.48
C ALA A 171 -22.84 7.95 -1.98
N ASN A 172 -22.90 6.87 -1.20
CA ASN A 172 -22.46 6.87 0.20
C ASN A 172 -20.94 6.96 0.37
N ARG A 173 -20.15 6.79 -0.70
CA ARG A 173 -18.69 6.92 -0.73
C ARG A 173 -18.26 8.27 -1.28
N PHE A 174 -18.89 8.71 -2.37
CA PHE A 174 -18.67 10.00 -3.01
C PHE A 174 -19.92 10.46 -3.73
N ASN A 175 -20.36 11.69 -3.48
CA ASN A 175 -21.51 12.28 -4.14
C ASN A 175 -21.22 13.69 -4.68
N GLY A 176 -19.95 14.04 -4.87
CA GLY A 176 -19.55 15.34 -5.42
C GLY A 176 -19.38 16.46 -4.39
N GLU A 177 -19.18 16.13 -3.11
CA GLU A 177 -19.00 17.11 -2.06
C GLU A 177 -17.78 18.01 -2.35
N PRO A 178 -17.90 19.34 -2.55
CA PRO A 178 -16.83 20.17 -3.10
C PRO A 178 -15.55 20.22 -2.22
N ASP A 179 -15.68 19.93 -0.93
CA ASP A 179 -14.59 19.88 0.03
C ASP A 179 -14.07 18.46 0.31
N TYR A 180 -14.48 17.46 -0.50
CA TYR A 180 -14.12 16.05 -0.31
C TYR A 180 -12.61 15.83 -0.14
N PHE A 181 -11.79 16.53 -0.93
CA PHE A 181 -10.32 16.47 -0.89
C PHE A 181 -9.67 17.73 -0.29
N SER A 182 -10.39 18.50 0.53
CA SER A 182 -9.91 19.78 1.08
C SER A 182 -8.79 19.66 2.12
N GLY A 183 -8.35 18.44 2.48
CA GLY A 183 -7.39 18.19 3.55
C GLY A 183 -7.95 18.36 4.96
N LYS A 184 -9.23 18.75 5.09
CA LYS A 184 -9.93 18.73 6.36
C LYS A 184 -10.13 17.27 6.80
N GLY A 185 -10.08 17.06 8.11
CA GLY A 185 -10.36 15.75 8.69
C GLY A 185 -10.92 15.86 10.09
N GLU A 186 -11.65 14.84 10.50
CA GLU A 186 -12.18 14.71 11.85
C GLU A 186 -11.30 13.72 12.62
N GLN A 187 -10.74 14.16 13.74
CA GLN A 187 -9.92 13.30 14.60
C GLN A 187 -10.76 12.70 15.74
N LYS A 188 -10.88 11.38 15.77
CA LYS A 188 -11.58 10.59 16.79
C LYS A 188 -10.59 9.67 17.51
N GLY A 189 -10.03 10.13 18.62
CA GLY A 189 -8.96 9.40 19.30
C GLY A 189 -7.76 9.24 18.37
N LEU A 190 -7.34 7.98 18.10
CA LEU A 190 -6.24 7.66 17.17
C LEU A 190 -6.64 7.62 15.69
N LEU A 191 -7.93 7.77 15.37
CA LEU A 191 -8.44 7.74 14.00
C LEU A 191 -8.55 9.16 13.43
N LEU A 192 -8.03 9.37 12.22
CA LEU A 192 -8.26 10.55 11.41
C LEU A 192 -9.12 10.18 10.21
N GLU A 193 -10.35 10.69 10.18
CA GLU A 193 -11.25 10.57 9.03
C GLU A 193 -10.94 11.72 8.06
N THR A 194 -10.33 11.41 6.92
CA THR A 194 -9.97 12.39 5.89
C THR A 194 -9.74 11.71 4.55
N ASN A 195 -9.90 12.40 3.42
CA ASN A 195 -9.62 11.83 2.10
C ASN A 195 -8.32 12.34 1.48
N PHE A 196 -7.65 13.28 2.14
CA PHE A 196 -6.43 13.89 1.64
C PHE A 196 -5.54 14.35 2.80
N VAL A 197 -4.27 13.98 2.76
CA VAL A 197 -3.22 14.47 3.64
C VAL A 197 -2.11 15.03 2.75
N ALA A 198 -1.86 16.33 2.84
CA ALA A 198 -0.89 17.00 1.96
C ALA A 198 0.56 16.57 2.23
N ASP A 199 0.88 16.24 3.49
CA ASP A 199 2.22 15.82 3.93
C ASP A 199 2.09 14.77 5.05
N ALA A 200 2.11 13.50 4.65
CA ALA A 200 2.09 12.37 5.57
C ALA A 200 3.41 12.23 6.36
N VAL A 201 4.53 12.71 5.81
CA VAL A 201 5.85 12.63 6.44
C VAL A 201 5.89 13.49 7.70
N ASN A 202 5.29 14.68 7.66
CA ASN A 202 5.28 15.63 8.78
C ASN A 202 3.93 15.72 9.53
N LEU A 203 2.94 14.90 9.16
CA LEU A 203 1.65 14.85 9.85
C LEU A 203 1.85 14.71 11.38
N PRO A 204 1.25 15.60 12.21
CA PRO A 204 1.32 15.47 13.65
C PRO A 204 0.72 14.13 14.11
N LEU A 205 1.46 13.42 14.95
CA LEU A 205 1.03 12.12 15.48
C LEU A 205 0.60 12.24 16.93
N ILE A 206 -0.31 11.37 17.34
CA ILE A 206 -0.79 11.33 18.70
C ILE A 206 0.18 10.49 19.53
N SER A 207 0.72 11.10 20.59
CA SER A 207 1.56 10.38 21.55
C SER A 207 0.69 9.47 22.41
N ALA A 208 0.92 8.16 22.32
CA ALA A 208 0.27 7.18 23.18
C ALA A 208 1.29 6.61 24.16
N LYS A 209 1.35 7.14 25.40
CA LYS A 209 2.29 6.67 26.44
C LYS A 209 2.18 5.16 26.70
N GLU A 210 1.00 4.58 26.50
CA GLU A 210 0.70 3.16 26.67
C GLU A 210 1.23 2.26 25.53
N ARG A 211 1.64 2.83 24.38
CA ARG A 211 2.18 2.09 23.22
C ARG A 211 3.72 2.14 23.11
N GLY A 212 4.41 2.45 24.21
CA GLY A 212 5.86 2.45 24.31
C GLY A 212 6.50 3.84 24.25
N ALA A 213 7.64 3.97 24.93
CA ALA A 213 8.39 5.19 25.21
C ALA A 213 8.47 6.20 24.05
N GLY A 214 7.59 7.21 24.03
CA GLY A 214 7.68 8.38 23.15
C GLY A 214 7.28 8.18 21.69
N GLY A 215 6.60 7.07 21.35
CA GLY A 215 6.10 6.82 19.99
C GLY A 215 4.83 7.61 19.63
N GLY A 216 4.69 7.96 18.36
CA GLY A 216 3.48 8.56 17.79
C GLY A 216 2.71 7.57 16.93
N HIS A 217 1.38 7.64 16.92
CA HIS A 217 0.54 6.81 16.06
C HIS A 217 -0.70 7.57 15.59
N ILE A 218 -1.11 7.32 14.35
CA ILE A 218 -2.42 7.74 13.82
C ILE A 218 -2.89 6.73 12.78
N ARG A 219 -4.19 6.49 12.73
CA ARG A 219 -4.87 5.63 11.75
C ARG A 219 -5.69 6.50 10.82
N PHE A 220 -5.92 6.07 9.59
CA PHE A 220 -6.78 6.78 8.67
C PHE A 220 -8.03 5.97 8.32
N ASN A 221 -9.15 6.67 8.21
CA ASN A 221 -10.25 6.22 7.38
C ASN A 221 -10.33 7.20 6.19
N MET A 222 -10.05 6.70 4.99
CA MET A 222 -10.06 7.49 3.78
C MET A 222 -11.09 6.95 2.79
N ALA A 223 -11.72 7.87 2.07
CA ALA A 223 -12.77 7.61 1.09
C ALA A 223 -13.89 6.70 1.58
N ARG A 224 -14.20 6.74 2.89
CA ARG A 224 -15.18 5.87 3.57
C ARG A 224 -14.93 4.38 3.31
N GLY A 225 -13.66 3.99 3.14
CA GLY A 225 -13.23 2.64 2.81
C GLY A 225 -12.98 1.73 4.00
N SER A 226 -12.64 0.49 3.68
CA SER A 226 -12.33 -0.56 4.65
C SER A 226 -10.84 -0.88 4.76
N MET A 227 -9.99 -0.38 3.85
CA MET A 227 -8.54 -0.55 3.97
C MET A 227 -8.00 0.14 5.22
N ASN A 228 -7.37 -0.66 6.09
CA ASN A 228 -6.68 -0.16 7.27
C ASN A 228 -5.39 0.53 6.84
N SER A 229 -5.14 1.71 7.40
CA SER A 229 -3.88 2.40 7.20
C SER A 229 -3.48 3.16 8.45
N HIS A 230 -2.17 3.25 8.68
CA HIS A 230 -1.66 3.98 9.82
C HIS A 230 -0.24 4.48 9.61
N ILE A 231 0.11 5.55 10.32
CA ILE A 231 1.49 5.97 10.51
C ILE A 231 1.90 5.65 11.95
N SER A 232 3.08 5.06 12.08
CA SER A 232 3.74 4.85 13.36
C SER A 232 5.11 5.51 13.36
N GLN A 233 5.45 6.16 14.47
CA GLN A 233 6.77 6.72 14.73
C GLN A 233 7.36 6.13 16.00
N PHE A 234 8.68 6.00 16.01
CA PHE A 234 9.43 5.54 17.18
C PHE A 234 10.78 6.29 17.30
N PRO A 235 11.23 6.61 18.54
CA PRO A 235 12.44 7.40 18.75
C PRO A 235 13.74 6.74 18.28
N VAL A 236 14.80 7.53 18.28
CA VAL A 236 16.19 7.09 18.06
C VAL A 236 16.59 6.02 19.07
N GLY A 237 17.30 4.98 18.63
CA GLY A 237 17.80 3.91 19.49
C GLY A 237 16.69 3.03 20.08
N THR A 238 15.48 3.06 19.52
CA THR A 238 14.35 2.24 19.95
C THR A 238 13.91 1.27 18.87
N TYR A 239 13.09 0.30 19.27
CA TYR A 239 12.52 -0.70 18.38
C TYR A 239 11.05 -0.96 18.72
N LYS A 240 10.30 -1.45 17.73
CA LYS A 240 8.96 -2.03 17.96
C LYS A 240 9.13 -3.48 18.42
N LYS A 241 8.33 -3.97 19.37
CA LYS A 241 8.40 -5.38 19.81
C LYS A 241 8.11 -6.34 18.65
N ALA A 242 8.75 -7.49 18.67
CA ALA A 242 8.49 -8.55 17.71
C ALA A 242 7.03 -9.02 17.82
N HIS A 243 6.39 -9.20 16.69
CA HIS A 243 5.03 -9.74 16.59
C HIS A 243 4.82 -10.35 15.21
N CYS A 244 3.75 -11.12 15.05
CA CYS A 244 3.31 -11.64 13.75
C CYS A 244 1.82 -11.36 13.55
N HIS A 245 1.39 -11.33 12.29
CA HIS A 245 -0.01 -11.15 11.91
C HIS A 245 -0.28 -11.79 10.54
N GLY A 246 -1.56 -11.83 10.14
CA GLY A 246 -1.98 -12.23 8.79
C GLY A 246 -1.32 -11.38 7.69
N PRO A 247 -1.42 -11.79 6.42
CA PRO A 247 -0.70 -11.13 5.34
C PRO A 247 -1.28 -9.75 5.01
N GLY A 248 -0.59 -9.03 4.12
CA GLY A 248 -1.16 -7.85 3.44
C GLY A 248 -0.66 -6.50 3.93
N ALA A 249 0.20 -6.46 4.95
CA ALA A 249 0.82 -5.21 5.40
C ALA A 249 1.95 -4.81 4.44
N HIS A 250 1.80 -3.64 3.81
CA HIS A 250 2.87 -2.98 3.05
C HIS A 250 3.38 -1.80 3.87
N VAL A 251 4.58 -1.93 4.44
CA VAL A 251 5.20 -0.97 5.35
C VAL A 251 6.22 -0.14 4.57
N ILE A 252 5.93 1.15 4.37
CA ILE A 252 6.76 2.09 3.62
C ILE A 252 7.46 3.03 4.59
N ILE A 253 8.79 3.12 4.52
CA ILE A 253 9.57 4.03 5.38
C ILE A 253 9.42 5.46 4.88
N LEU A 254 8.92 6.34 5.76
CA LEU A 254 8.70 7.76 5.50
C LEU A 254 9.86 8.64 6.00
N SER A 255 10.51 8.25 7.10
CA SER A 255 11.65 8.97 7.68
C SER A 255 12.55 8.05 8.50
N GLY A 256 13.79 8.47 8.71
CA GLY A 256 14.79 7.74 9.49
C GLY A 256 15.55 6.70 8.68
N GLU A 257 16.43 5.98 9.38
CA GLU A 257 17.25 4.88 8.86
C GLU A 257 17.34 3.77 9.92
N GLY A 258 17.49 2.53 9.47
CA GLY A 258 17.46 1.38 10.37
C GLY A 258 17.36 0.05 9.65
N TYR A 259 16.80 -0.93 10.34
CA TYR A 259 16.57 -2.26 9.75
C TYR A 259 15.35 -2.95 10.31
N SER A 260 14.86 -3.94 9.58
CA SER A 260 13.83 -4.86 10.02
C SER A 260 14.40 -6.26 10.15
N LEU A 261 13.97 -6.97 11.19
CA LEU A 261 14.16 -8.41 11.30
C LEU A 261 12.85 -9.09 10.87
N MET A 262 12.92 -10.12 10.04
CA MET A 262 11.76 -10.96 9.69
C MET A 262 12.14 -12.43 9.65
N TRP A 263 11.28 -13.30 10.19
CA TRP A 263 11.47 -14.75 10.19
C TRP A 263 10.15 -15.52 10.37
N PRO A 264 10.04 -16.73 9.80
CA PRO A 264 8.98 -17.65 10.19
C PRO A 264 9.24 -18.23 11.58
N GLU A 265 8.18 -18.69 12.26
CA GLU A 265 8.29 -19.30 13.59
C GLU A 265 9.26 -20.50 13.58
N GLY A 266 10.19 -20.52 14.54
CA GLY A 266 11.21 -21.56 14.65
C GLY A 266 12.47 -21.36 13.81
N GLU A 267 12.52 -20.36 12.93
CA GLU A 267 13.72 -20.01 12.15
C GLU A 267 14.47 -18.79 12.70
N ALA A 268 15.70 -18.59 12.22
CA ALA A 268 16.53 -17.45 12.59
C ALA A 268 16.07 -16.14 11.91
N PRO A 269 16.06 -15.00 12.64
CA PRO A 269 15.82 -13.66 12.07
C PRO A 269 16.74 -13.33 10.89
N ARG A 270 16.16 -12.82 9.79
CA ARG A 270 16.91 -12.20 8.68
C ARG A 270 16.76 -10.69 8.74
N GLN A 271 17.86 -9.97 8.54
CA GLN A 271 17.92 -8.51 8.57
C GLN A 271 17.71 -7.89 7.20
N TYR A 272 16.96 -6.79 7.17
CA TYR A 272 16.66 -5.98 5.99
C TYR A 272 16.87 -4.50 6.33
N ASP A 273 18.00 -3.94 5.92
CA ASP A 273 18.31 -2.52 6.16
C ASP A 273 17.38 -1.64 5.34
N TRP A 274 16.89 -0.54 5.91
CA TRP A 274 15.97 0.34 5.23
C TRP A 274 16.38 1.82 5.31
N GLU A 275 15.99 2.52 4.26
CA GLU A 275 16.13 3.96 4.05
C GLU A 275 14.76 4.54 3.66
N VAL A 276 14.65 5.86 3.54
CA VAL A 276 13.39 6.50 3.11
C VAL A 276 12.97 5.98 1.73
N GLY A 277 11.72 5.52 1.63
CA GLY A 277 11.18 4.89 0.42
C GLY A 277 11.43 3.39 0.32
N SER A 278 12.13 2.76 1.27
CA SER A 278 12.12 1.29 1.40
C SER A 278 10.73 0.78 1.73
N MET A 279 10.42 -0.43 1.26
CA MET A 279 9.20 -1.15 1.62
C MET A 279 9.53 -2.50 2.23
N VAL A 280 8.85 -2.83 3.33
CA VAL A 280 8.90 -4.12 4.01
C VAL A 280 7.50 -4.74 3.95
N VAL A 281 7.41 -6.00 3.57
CA VAL A 281 6.16 -6.77 3.43
C VAL A 281 6.30 -8.05 4.26
N PRO A 282 5.93 -8.02 5.56
CA PRO A 282 5.96 -9.21 6.40
C PRO A 282 5.05 -10.30 5.81
N PRO A 283 5.58 -11.50 5.54
CA PRO A 283 4.75 -12.61 5.07
C PRO A 283 3.73 -13.05 6.13
N ASN A 284 2.76 -13.86 5.69
CA ASN A 284 1.75 -14.43 6.58
C ASN A 284 2.39 -15.12 7.79
N MET A 285 2.02 -14.69 8.99
CA MET A 285 2.47 -15.24 10.27
C MET A 285 3.99 -15.23 10.50
N TRP A 286 4.75 -14.43 9.73
CA TRP A 286 6.15 -14.20 10.05
C TRP A 286 6.27 -13.22 11.20
N PHE A 287 7.11 -13.57 12.17
CA PHE A 287 7.55 -12.62 13.16
C PHE A 287 8.37 -11.53 12.47
N HIS A 288 8.11 -10.29 12.88
CA HIS A 288 8.84 -9.16 12.37
C HIS A 288 9.01 -8.07 13.43
N GLN A 289 10.10 -7.32 13.28
CA GLN A 289 10.54 -6.32 14.23
C GLN A 289 11.24 -5.17 13.49
N HIS A 290 11.06 -3.93 13.95
CA HIS A 290 11.62 -2.73 13.31
C HIS A 290 12.53 -1.96 14.28
N PHE A 291 13.73 -1.62 13.86
CA PHE A 291 14.79 -1.02 14.68
C PHE A 291 15.25 0.31 14.08
N ASN A 292 15.25 1.39 14.88
CA ASN A 292 15.78 2.69 14.47
C ASN A 292 17.20 2.84 14.98
N THR A 293 18.16 2.75 14.06
CA THR A 293 19.59 2.96 14.34
C THR A 293 20.09 4.34 13.93
N GLY A 294 19.20 5.16 13.35
CA GLY A 294 19.54 6.48 12.85
C GLY A 294 19.59 7.57 13.90
N GLN A 295 19.91 8.79 13.44
CA GLN A 295 20.00 9.98 14.29
C GLN A 295 18.69 10.77 14.42
N THR A 296 17.64 10.35 13.71
CA THR A 296 16.30 10.98 13.75
C THR A 296 15.22 9.96 14.06
N PRO A 297 14.04 10.37 14.56
CA PRO A 297 12.89 9.48 14.69
C PRO A 297 12.55 8.77 13.36
N ALA A 298 12.26 7.48 13.45
CA ALA A 298 11.85 6.69 12.31
C ALA A 298 10.33 6.66 12.20
N ARG A 299 9.81 6.76 10.99
CA ARG A 299 8.38 6.78 10.68
C ARG A 299 8.10 5.84 9.52
N TYR A 300 7.04 5.04 9.64
CA TYR A 300 6.53 4.26 8.52
C TYR A 300 5.03 4.46 8.34
N LEU A 301 4.60 4.33 7.09
CA LEU A 301 3.21 4.20 6.65
C LEU A 301 2.92 2.74 6.38
N ALA A 302 1.90 2.18 7.01
CA ALA A 302 1.44 0.83 6.74
C ALA A 302 0.07 0.89 6.08
N PHE A 303 -0.07 0.22 4.93
CA PHE A 303 -1.35 -0.09 4.32
C PHE A 303 -1.64 -1.58 4.51
N LYS A 304 -2.88 -1.91 4.90
CA LYS A 304 -3.31 -3.28 5.10
C LYS A 304 -4.78 -3.44 4.77
N HIS A 305 -5.09 -4.42 3.94
CA HIS A 305 -6.48 -4.86 3.75
C HIS A 305 -6.70 -6.16 4.50
N GLU A 306 -7.73 -6.20 5.36
CA GLU A 306 -8.20 -7.42 5.99
C GLU A 306 -9.73 -7.45 5.90
N VAL A 307 -10.29 -8.58 5.43
CA VAL A 307 -11.75 -8.77 5.34
C VAL A 307 -12.38 -8.90 6.73
N VAL A 308 -11.59 -9.27 7.74
CA VAL A 308 -11.97 -9.30 9.15
C VAL A 308 -10.93 -8.52 9.95
N SER A 309 -11.37 -7.47 10.66
CA SER A 309 -10.52 -6.72 11.57
C SER A 309 -10.17 -7.57 12.80
N ILE A 310 -9.02 -8.25 12.76
CA ILE A 310 -8.40 -8.81 13.96
C ILE A 310 -7.48 -7.71 14.51
N PRO A 311 -7.73 -7.17 15.72
CA PRO A 311 -6.83 -6.19 16.31
C PRO A 311 -5.38 -6.68 16.26
N GLU A 312 -4.44 -5.87 15.74
CA GLU A 312 -2.99 -6.20 15.74
C GLU A 312 -2.48 -6.55 17.15
N THR A 313 -3.17 -6.09 18.21
CA THR A 313 -2.92 -6.44 19.61
C THR A 313 -3.23 -7.90 19.97
N LEU A 314 -3.88 -8.66 19.07
CA LEU A 314 -4.06 -10.12 19.18
C LEU A 314 -3.04 -10.90 18.35
N GLY A 315 -2.10 -10.22 17.68
CA GLY A 315 -0.92 -10.87 17.14
C GLY A 315 -0.19 -11.62 18.26
N ARG A 316 0.30 -12.82 17.99
CA ARG A 316 1.07 -13.57 18.99
C ARG A 316 2.39 -12.82 19.19
N GLY A 317 2.57 -12.30 20.41
CA GLY A 317 3.88 -11.84 20.86
C GLY A 317 4.76 -13.04 21.19
N SER A 318 6.06 -12.91 20.91
CA SER A 318 7.09 -13.77 21.49
C SER A 318 7.49 -13.27 22.87
#